data_AF-A0A7K2JWA3-F1
#
_entry.id   AF-A0A7K2JWA3-F1
#
_cell.length_a   1.000
_cell.length_b   1.000
_cell.length_c   1.000
_cell.angle_alpha   90.00
_cell.angle_beta   90.00
_cell.angle_gamma   90.00
#
_symmetry.space_group_name_H-M   'P 1'
#
loop_
_entity.id
_entity.type
_entity.pdbx_description
1 polymer ?
#
loop_
_entity_poly.entity_id
_entity_poly.type
_entity_poly.pdbx_seq_one_letter_code
_entity_poly.pdbx_strand_id
1 'polypeptide(L)' 'MTAPEVPGPFDPGPDDGRDGHLVLENADGRLSLWPSWRAVPAGWTARFGPAPHERCVHRVVTGPA' A
#
# COMPACT_ATOMS: atom_id res chain seq x y z
N MET A 1 -17.54 4.75 -23.81
CA MET A 1 -17.13 5.83 -22.92
C MET A 1 -16.69 5.18 -21.61
N THR A 2 -15.39 4.91 -21.47
CA THR A 2 -14.80 4.37 -20.24
C THR A 2 -15.06 5.37 -19.12
N ALA A 3 -15.68 4.93 -18.01
CA ALA A 3 -15.83 5.76 -16.82
C ALA A 3 -14.46 6.29 -16.40
N PRO A 4 -14.33 7.51 -15.84
CA PRO A 4 -13.07 7.88 -15.20
C PRO A 4 -12.84 6.86 -14.10
N GLU A 5 -11.87 5.97 -14.32
CA GLU A 5 -11.41 5.00 -13.33
C GLU A 5 -10.75 5.82 -12.25
N VAL A 6 -11.55 6.30 -11.28
CA VAL A 6 -10.99 6.96 -10.11
C VAL A 6 -10.10 5.91 -9.47
N PRO A 7 -8.77 6.13 -9.40
CA PRO A 7 -7.87 5.15 -8.86
C PRO A 7 -8.35 4.78 -7.46
N GLY A 8 -8.44 3.47 -7.21
CA GLY A 8 -8.84 2.99 -5.91
C GLY A 8 -7.89 3.51 -4.82
N PRO A 9 -8.28 3.48 -3.54
CA PRO A 9 -7.43 3.95 -2.44
C PRO A 9 -6.09 3.19 -2.28
N PHE A 10 -5.87 2.14 -3.07
CA PHE A 10 -4.65 1.33 -3.13
C PHE A 10 -3.92 1.44 -4.48
N ASP A 11 -4.45 2.21 -5.43
CA ASP A 11 -3.89 2.41 -6.77
C ASP A 11 -3.02 3.68 -6.78
N PRO A 12 -1.97 3.77 -7.61
CA PRO A 12 -1.18 4.98 -7.74
C PRO A 12 -2.09 6.16 -8.14
N GLY A 13 -2.24 7.12 -7.22
CA GLY A 13 -2.99 8.34 -7.50
C GLY A 13 -2.39 9.15 -8.66
N PRO A 14 -3.14 10.10 -9.24
CA PRO A 14 -2.69 10.93 -10.36
C PRO A 14 -1.49 11.83 -10.02
N ASP A 15 -1.17 11.98 -8.73
CA ASP A 15 -0.05 12.73 -8.18
C ASP A 15 1.14 11.82 -7.78
N ASP A 16 1.35 10.73 -8.52
CA ASP A 16 2.56 9.89 -8.43
C ASP A 16 2.81 9.28 -7.02
N GLY A 17 1.75 9.10 -6.21
CA GLY A 17 1.90 8.55 -4.86
C GLY A 17 2.57 9.50 -3.85
N ARG A 18 2.39 10.82 -3.98
CA ARG A 18 2.78 11.81 -2.95
C ARG A 18 2.26 11.45 -1.56
N ASP A 19 1.07 10.89 -1.47
CA ASP A 19 0.62 10.14 -0.30
C ASP A 19 1.24 8.75 -0.33
N GLY A 20 2.35 8.57 0.40
CA GLY A 20 3.06 7.30 0.44
C GLY A 20 2.17 6.12 0.86
N HIS A 21 2.59 4.91 0.52
CA HIS A 21 1.95 3.68 0.96
C HIS A 21 2.76 3.03 2.08
N LEU A 22 2.07 2.26 2.90
CA LEU A 22 2.59 1.42 3.95
C LEU A 22 2.44 -0.04 3.53
N VAL A 23 3.39 -0.86 3.91
CA VAL A 23 3.24 -2.31 3.88
C VAL A 23 2.94 -2.75 5.29
N LEU A 24 1.72 -3.21 5.49
CA LEU A 24 1.28 -3.77 6.75
C LEU A 24 1.56 -5.27 6.74
N GLU A 25 1.96 -5.81 7.88
CA GLU A 25 2.08 -7.23 8.14
C GLU A 25 1.07 -7.63 9.22
N ASN A 26 0.32 -8.70 8.97
CA ASN A 26 -0.57 -9.28 9.98
C ASN A 26 0.18 -10.31 10.85
N ALA A 27 -0.50 -10.81 11.89
CA ALA A 27 0.05 -11.85 12.76
C ALA A 27 0.38 -13.19 12.05
N ASP A 28 -0.12 -13.39 10.84
CA ASP A 28 0.11 -14.57 9.99
C ASP A 28 1.33 -14.38 9.05
N GLY A 29 2.02 -13.22 9.12
CA GLY A 29 3.15 -12.90 8.26
C GLY A 29 2.77 -12.46 6.84
N ARG A 30 1.48 -12.22 6.58
CA ARG A 30 1.00 -11.75 5.29
C ARG A 30 1.16 -10.25 5.17
N LEU A 31 1.68 -9.82 4.03
CA LEU A 31 1.86 -8.42 3.68
C LEU A 31 0.62 -7.88 2.96
N SER A 32 0.22 -6.64 3.26
CA SER A 32 -0.84 -5.92 2.56
C SER A 32 -0.45 -4.48 2.33
N LEU A 33 -0.78 -3.99 1.13
CA LEU A 33 -0.59 -2.59 0.78
C LEU A 33 -1.66 -1.75 1.47
N TRP A 34 -1.24 -0.64 2.09
CA TRP A 34 -2.14 0.24 2.82
C TRP A 34 -1.80 1.71 2.55
N PRO A 35 -2.78 2.58 2.27
CA PRO A 35 -2.54 4.01 2.13
C PRO A 35 -2.08 4.64 3.46
N SER A 36 -1.04 5.48 3.45
CA SER A 36 -0.52 6.11 4.69
C SER A 36 -1.48 7.12 5.33
N TRP A 37 -2.37 7.72 4.54
CA TRP A 37 -3.40 8.65 5.01
C TRP A 37 -4.53 7.97 5.77
N ARG A 38 -4.61 6.63 5.74
CA ARG A 38 -5.67 5.86 6.40
C ARG A 38 -5.14 5.20 7.67
N ALA A 39 -5.93 5.28 8.75
CA ALA A 39 -5.60 4.62 10.01
C ALA A 39 -5.34 3.12 9.80
N VAL A 40 -4.28 2.62 10.43
CA VAL A 40 -3.90 1.20 10.37
C VAL A 40 -4.90 0.37 11.19
N PRO A 41 -5.48 -0.70 10.63
CA PRO A 41 -6.41 -1.56 11.36
C PRO A 41 -5.72 -2.31 12.51
N ALA A 42 -6.47 -2.58 13.58
CA ALA A 42 -5.97 -3.36 14.71
C ALA A 42 -5.51 -4.76 14.27
N GLY A 43 -4.38 -5.22 14.81
CA GLY A 43 -3.77 -6.51 14.45
C GLY A 43 -2.86 -6.47 13.22
N TRP A 44 -2.69 -5.30 12.60
CA TRP A 44 -1.73 -5.07 11.51
C TRP A 44 -0.63 -4.12 11.98
N THR A 45 0.61 -4.41 11.57
CA THR A 45 1.78 -3.62 11.93
C THR A 45 2.44 -3.07 10.67
N ALA A 46 2.73 -1.77 10.62
CA ALA A 46 3.48 -1.19 9.52
C ALA A 46 4.94 -1.67 9.56
N ARG A 47 5.34 -2.47 8.58
CA ARG A 47 6.72 -2.99 8.42
C ARG A 47 7.58 -2.15 7.49
N PHE A 48 6.96 -1.43 6.55
CA PHE A 48 7.66 -0.65 5.55
C PHE A 48 6.85 0.57 5.11
N GLY A 49 7.52 1.67 4.81
CA GLY A 49 6.91 2.94 4.41
C GLY A 49 6.80 3.98 5.54
N PRO A 50 6.25 5.18 5.27
CA PRO A 50 5.63 5.59 4.01
C PRO A 50 6.64 5.66 2.85
N ALA A 51 6.32 5.01 1.73
CA ALA A 51 7.16 4.93 0.54
C ALA A 51 6.30 4.98 -0.74
N PRO A 52 6.86 5.30 -1.92
CA PRO A 52 6.08 5.32 -3.15
C PRO A 52 5.48 3.95 -3.47
N HIS A 53 4.33 3.96 -4.16
CA HIS A 53 3.53 2.77 -4.48
C HIS A 53 4.39 1.63 -5.05
N GLU A 54 5.29 1.93 -6.00
CA GLU A 54 6.18 0.94 -6.63
C GLU A 54 7.06 0.19 -5.62
N ARG A 55 7.63 0.90 -4.63
CA ARG A 55 8.48 0.30 -3.58
C ARG A 55 7.66 -0.63 -2.69
N CYS A 56 6.43 -0.24 -2.36
CA CYS A 56 5.55 -1.03 -1.52
C CYS A 56 4.99 -2.25 -2.25
N VAL A 57 4.59 -2.12 -3.52
CA VAL A 57 4.15 -3.24 -4.36
C VAL A 57 5.26 -4.25 -4.56
N HIS A 58 6.49 -3.80 -4.85
CA HIS A 58 7.63 -4.70 -4.95
C HIS A 58 7.80 -5.53 -3.66
N ARG A 59 7.63 -4.91 -2.48
CA ARG A 59 7.73 -5.61 -1.20
C ARG A 59 6.61 -6.64 -0.98
N VAL A 60 5.39 -6.38 -1.44
CA VAL A 60 4.24 -7.30 -1.32
C VAL A 60 4.34 -8.44 -2.34
N VAL A 61 4.73 -8.16 -3.59
CA VAL A 61 4.72 -9.13 -4.69
C VAL A 61 5.92 -10.08 -4.64
N THR A 62 7.07 -9.60 -4.20
CA THR A 62 8.32 -10.38 -4.25
C THR A 62 8.46 -11.33 -3.06
N GLY A 63 7.67 -11.16 -1.99
CA GLY A 63 7.84 -11.92 -0.74
C GLY A 63 9.22 -11.66 -0.09
N PRO A 64 9.42 -12.03 1.19
CA PRO A 64 10.79 -12.12 1.70
C PRO A 64 11.51 -13.21 0.91
N ALA A 65 12.67 -12.88 0.33
CA ALA A 65 13.67 -13.90 -0.01
C ALA A 65 14.11 -14.65 1.24
#